data_AF-A0A2S6QLZ8-F1
#
_entry.id   AF-A0A2S6QLZ8-F1
#
_cell.length_a   1.000
_cell.length_b   1.000
_cell.length_c   1.000
_cell.angle_alpha   90.00
_cell.angle_beta   90.00
_cell.angle_gamma   90.00
#
_symmetry.space_group_name_H-M   'P 1'
#
loop_
_entity.id
_entity.type
_entity.pdbx_description
1 polymer ?
#
loop_
_entity_poly.entity_id
_entity_poly.type
_entity_poly.pdbx_seq_one_letter_code
_entity_poly.pdbx_strand_id
1 'polypeptide(L)'
;MATWKEDTIQALKNLGGIAHRSKIFEEVAKIRKGNLNNTWQYTIQRELETYSSDSDVFIEGQQNIFYMVEGKGKGIWGLRNL
;
A
#
# COMPACT_ATOMS: atom_id res chain seq x y z
N MET A 1 -6.06 17.24 -0.86
CA MET A 1 -4.75 16.70 -1.29
C MET A 1 -4.81 15.20 -1.06
N ALA A 2 -4.50 14.38 -2.07
CA ALA A 2 -4.50 12.93 -1.89
C ALA A 2 -3.41 12.53 -0.88
N THR A 3 -3.77 11.69 0.07
CA THR A 3 -2.84 11.11 1.05
C THR A 3 -2.06 9.94 0.43
N TRP A 4 -0.92 9.57 1.02
CA TRP A 4 -0.17 8.38 0.58
C TRP A 4 -1.00 7.10 0.64
N LYS A 5 -1.91 7.00 1.63
CA LYS A 5 -2.93 5.95 1.72
C LYS A 5 -3.80 5.89 0.46
N GLU A 6 -4.39 7.00 0.07
CA GLU A 6 -5.29 7.07 -1.09
C GLU A 6 -4.57 6.75 -2.39
N ASP A 7 -3.34 7.24 -2.57
CA ASP A 7 -2.54 6.90 -3.75
C ASP A 7 -2.19 5.41 -3.78
N THR A 8 -1.93 4.80 -2.61
CA THR A 8 -1.65 3.36 -2.49
C THR A 8 -2.88 2.52 -2.82
N ILE A 9 -4.06 2.93 -2.35
CA ILE A 9 -5.34 2.30 -2.71
C ILE A 9 -5.58 2.42 -4.21
N GLN A 10 -5.40 3.60 -4.79
CA GLN A 10 -5.59 3.81 -6.22
C GLN A 10 -4.60 3.01 -7.06
N ALA A 11 -3.34 2.92 -6.63
CA ALA A 11 -2.33 2.09 -7.27
C ALA A 11 -2.74 0.61 -7.27
N LEU A 12 -3.17 0.07 -6.13
CA LEU A 12 -3.66 -1.30 -6.06
C LEU A 12 -4.90 -1.52 -6.92
N LYS A 13 -5.85 -0.57 -6.97
CA LYS A 13 -7.01 -0.64 -7.87
C LYS A 13 -6.60 -0.70 -9.34
N ASN A 14 -5.66 0.14 -9.77
CA ASN A 14 -5.11 0.12 -11.14
C ASN A 14 -4.43 -1.21 -11.48
N LEU A 15 -3.85 -1.88 -10.49
CA LEU A 15 -3.15 -3.16 -10.64
C LEU A 15 -4.08 -4.39 -10.51
N GLY A 16 -5.40 -4.20 -10.44
CA GLY A 16 -6.37 -5.30 -10.33
C GLY A 16 -6.61 -5.78 -8.89
N GLY A 17 -6.25 -4.96 -7.90
CA GLY A 17 -6.50 -5.18 -6.48
C GLY A 17 -5.42 -5.95 -5.73
N ILE A 18 -4.50 -6.63 -6.43
CA ILE A 18 -3.39 -7.40 -5.86
C ILE A 18 -2.11 -7.13 -6.65
N ALA A 19 -1.02 -6.81 -5.95
CA ALA A 19 0.26 -6.59 -6.60
C ALA A 19 1.46 -6.79 -5.66
N HIS A 20 2.63 -7.05 -6.24
CA HIS A 20 3.90 -6.98 -5.51
C HIS A 20 4.24 -5.52 -5.15
N ARG A 21 4.82 -5.29 -3.97
CA ARG A 21 5.14 -3.94 -3.44
C ARG A 21 5.90 -3.06 -4.43
N SER A 22 6.83 -3.63 -5.20
CA SER A 22 7.59 -2.89 -6.22
C SER A 22 6.67 -2.32 -7.31
N LYS A 23 5.65 -3.07 -7.73
CA LYS A 23 4.65 -2.62 -8.71
C LYS A 23 3.75 -1.53 -8.14
N ILE A 24 3.40 -1.64 -6.86
CA ILE A 24 2.65 -0.59 -6.15
C ILE A 24 3.46 0.70 -6.13
N PHE A 25 4.76 0.63 -5.82
CA PHE A 25 5.65 1.80 -5.86
C PHE A 25 5.68 2.43 -7.25
N GLU A 26 5.93 1.65 -8.30
CA GLU A 26 5.93 2.13 -9.68
C GLU A 26 4.62 2.85 -10.05
N GLU A 27 3.48 2.30 -9.63
CA GLU A 27 2.17 2.87 -9.94
C GLU A 27 1.87 4.15 -9.14
N VAL A 28 2.22 4.20 -7.84
CA VAL A 28 2.12 5.43 -7.04
C VAL A 28 3.01 6.54 -7.62
N ALA A 29 4.21 6.19 -8.11
CA ALA A 29 5.10 7.16 -8.75
C ALA A 29 4.48 7.78 -10.00
N LYS A 30 3.74 6.99 -10.80
CA LYS A 30 2.97 7.49 -11.95
C LYS A 30 1.83 8.41 -11.50
N ILE A 31 1.05 8.00 -10.49
CA ILE A 31 -0.07 8.79 -9.95
C ILE A 31 0.40 10.19 -9.50
N ARG A 32 1.54 10.24 -8.80
CA ARG A 32 2.12 11.50 -8.27
C ARG A 32 2.94 12.29 -9.28
N LYS A 33 3.08 11.82 -10.53
CA LYS A 33 3.82 12.50 -11.61
C LYS A 33 5.23 12.93 -11.20
N GLY A 34 5.92 12.12 -10.41
CA GLY A 34 7.27 12.41 -9.93
C GLY A 34 7.38 13.38 -8.75
N ASN A 35 6.28 13.86 -8.16
CA ASN A 35 6.30 14.63 -6.91
C ASN A 35 6.48 13.69 -5.70
N LEU A 36 7.70 13.18 -5.56
CA LEU A 36 8.09 12.18 -4.58
C LEU A 36 9.26 12.71 -3.73
N ASN A 37 9.17 12.59 -2.41
CA ASN A 37 10.30 12.85 -1.52
C ASN A 37 11.22 11.61 -1.47
N ASN A 38 12.45 11.73 -0.99
CA ASN A 38 13.40 10.60 -0.99
C ASN A 38 12.94 9.36 -0.19
N THR A 39 11.99 9.52 0.75
CA THR A 39 11.50 8.45 1.63
C THR A 39 10.14 7.90 1.20
N TRP A 40 9.64 8.25 0.02
CA TRP A 40 8.27 7.94 -0.40
C TRP A 40 7.93 6.45 -0.38
N GLN A 41 8.89 5.58 -0.77
CA GLN A 41 8.71 4.13 -0.75
C GLN A 41 8.53 3.61 0.68
N TYR A 42 9.30 4.15 1.63
CA TYR A 42 9.15 3.82 3.05
C TYR A 42 7.80 4.29 3.57
N THR A 43 7.32 5.47 3.13
CA THR A 43 5.99 5.94 3.47
C THR A 43 4.91 4.96 2.98
N ILE A 44 4.94 4.54 1.71
CA ILE A 44 3.97 3.57 1.17
C ILE A 44 4.03 2.25 1.93
N GLN A 45 5.24 1.74 2.19
CA GLN A 45 5.45 0.52 2.95
C GLN A 45 4.81 0.63 4.36
N ARG A 46 5.02 1.75 5.04
CA ARG A 46 4.38 2.04 6.33
C ARG A 46 2.86 2.09 6.22
N GLU A 47 2.31 2.73 5.19
CA GLU A 47 0.85 2.78 4.99
C GLU A 47 0.27 1.37 4.79
N LEU A 48 0.94 0.50 4.00
CA LEU A 48 0.52 -0.89 3.82
C LEU A 48 0.47 -1.65 5.15
N GLU A 49 1.51 -1.49 5.97
CA GLU A 49 1.63 -2.16 7.26
C GLU A 49 0.66 -1.60 8.32
N THR A 50 0.53 -0.28 8.41
CA THR A 50 -0.34 0.41 9.38
C THR A 50 -1.82 0.11 9.16
N TYR A 51 -2.25 -0.09 7.91
CA TYR A 51 -3.64 -0.40 7.56
C TYR A 51 -3.85 -1.88 7.23
N SER A 52 -3.04 -2.78 7.78
CA SER A 52 -3.17 -4.23 7.60
C SER A 52 -3.05 -4.97 8.92
N SER A 53 -4.08 -5.69 9.32
CA SER A 53 -4.05 -6.57 10.50
C SER A 53 -3.04 -7.70 10.43
N ASP A 54 -2.43 -7.93 9.27
CA ASP A 54 -1.38 -8.95 9.09
C ASP A 54 0.02 -8.42 9.50
N SER A 55 0.11 -7.14 9.87
CA SER A 55 1.34 -6.48 10.30
C SER A 55 1.42 -6.32 11.82
N ASP A 56 2.64 -6.36 12.36
CA ASP A 56 2.88 -6.18 13.81
C ASP A 56 2.60 -4.75 14.29
N VAL A 57 2.59 -3.77 13.38
CA VAL A 57 2.34 -2.35 13.70
C VAL A 57 0.86 -1.96 13.63
N PHE A 58 -0.02 -2.92 13.33
CA PHE A 58 -1.46 -2.67 13.29
C PHE A 58 -2.02 -2.38 14.68
N ILE A 59 -2.85 -1.35 14.76
CA ILE A 59 -3.55 -0.96 15.99
C ILE A 59 -5.02 -1.39 15.87
N GLU A 60 -5.50 -2.15 16.86
CA GLU A 60 -6.91 -2.56 16.91
C GLU A 60 -7.85 -1.33 16.92
N GLY A 61 -8.92 -1.40 16.13
CA GLY A 61 -9.83 -0.26 15.89
C GLY A 61 -9.45 0.64 14.71
N GLN A 62 -8.29 0.45 14.10
CA GLN A 62 -7.91 1.12 12.86
C GLN A 62 -8.54 0.46 11.62
N GLN A 63 -8.64 1.21 10.53
CA GLN A 63 -9.11 0.68 9.24
C GLN A 63 -8.19 -0.46 8.78
N ASN A 64 -8.78 -1.62 8.51
CA ASN A 64 -8.08 -2.76 7.93
C ASN A 64 -8.34 -2.79 6.42
N ILE A 65 -7.46 -2.15 5.65
CA ILE A 65 -7.65 -1.90 4.21
C ILE A 65 -6.85 -2.90 3.38
N PHE A 66 -5.60 -3.17 3.79
CA PHE A 66 -4.67 -4.00 3.05
C PHE A 66 -4.49 -5.37 3.72
N TYR A 67 -4.06 -6.35 2.93
CA TYR A 67 -3.68 -7.66 3.44
C TYR A 67 -2.47 -8.23 2.71
N MET A 68 -1.73 -9.10 3.38
CA MET A 68 -0.60 -9.83 2.78
C MET A 68 -1.13 -11.09 2.10
N VAL A 69 -1.09 -11.13 0.76
CA VAL A 69 -1.75 -12.21 -0.02
C VAL A 69 -1.07 -13.56 0.19
N GLU A 70 0.26 -13.59 0.17
CA GLU A 70 1.05 -14.82 0.35
C GLU A 70 1.71 -14.89 1.73
N GLY A 71 1.29 -14.03 2.66
CA GLY A 71 1.87 -13.90 3.98
C GLY A 71 3.13 -13.01 4.05
N LYS A 72 3.64 -12.89 5.27
CA LYS A 72 4.72 -11.95 5.62
C LYS A 72 6.02 -12.27 4.87
N GLY A 73 6.66 -11.22 4.35
CA GLY A 73 7.95 -11.31 3.66
C GLY A 73 7.89 -11.66 2.17
N LYS A 74 6.74 -12.07 1.63
CA LYS A 74 6.56 -12.30 0.18
C LYS A 74 6.40 -11.01 -0.62
N GLY A 75 5.94 -9.94 0.05
CA GLY A 75 5.81 -8.62 -0.53
C GLY A 75 4.66 -8.48 -1.52
N ILE A 76 3.71 -9.42 -1.53
CA ILE A 76 2.46 -9.32 -2.29
C ILE A 76 1.36 -8.79 -1.37
N TRP A 77 0.75 -7.69 -1.79
CA TRP A 77 -0.28 -6.98 -1.05
C TRP A 77 -1.57 -6.91 -1.85
N GLY A 78 -2.70 -6.93 -1.16
CA GLY A 78 -4.02 -6.79 -1.76
C GLY A 78 -4.94 -5.85 -1.01
N LEU A 79 -6.01 -5.43 -1.66
CA LEU A 79 -7.13 -4.67 -1.07
C LEU A 79 -8.19 -5.62 -0.52
N ARG A 80 -8.56 -5.46 0.75
CA ARG A 80 -9.61 -6.28 1.38
C ARG A 80 -10.99 -6.02 0.78
N ASN A 81 -11.28 -4.77 0.46
CA ASN A 81 -12.52 -4.36 -0.23
C ASN A 81 -12.15 -3.58 -1.49
N LEU A 82 -12.55 -4.11 -2.65
CA LEU A 82 -12.30 -3.55 -3.98
C LEU A 82 -13.40 -2.54 -4.38
#